data_AF-A0A1I0BHU8-F1
#
_entry.id   AF-A0A1I0BHU8-F1
#
_cell.length_a   1.000
_cell.length_b   1.000
_cell.length_c   1.000
_cell.angle_alpha   90.00
_cell.angle_beta   90.00
_cell.angle_gamma   90.00
#
_symmetry.space_group_name_H-M   'P 1'
#
loop_
_entity.id
_entity.type
_entity.pdbx_description
1 polymer ?
#
loop_
_entity_poly.entity_id
_entity_poly.type
_entity_poly.pdbx_seq_one_letter_code
_entity_poly.pdbx_strand_id
1 'polypeptide(L)'
;MLPVIQREVVEHRGWVDEKEFLEVLGVSQSGPGAVAINTAIYLGYKIHGIPGSIAATLGVVTPSFLIILAIATLLQFVVYHPVGQGFFAGIRPAVVGLLISVTINMFKKLEGIHSWFLFFLSALSLIFFSTHPAFIILFSALYGGIFLSKNIVKVRGE
;
A
#
# COMPACT_ATOMS: atom_id res chain seq x y z
N MET A 1 10.83 6.84 1.75
CA MET A 1 9.90 7.60 0.86
C MET A 1 9.23 8.72 1.64
N LEU A 2 8.36 8.44 2.62
CA LEU A 2 7.68 9.51 3.39
C LEU A 2 8.62 10.54 4.03
N PRO A 3 9.71 10.17 4.74
CA PRO A 3 10.63 11.16 5.30
C PRO A 3 11.30 12.04 4.23
N VAL A 4 11.52 11.49 3.03
CA VAL A 4 12.10 12.25 1.90
C VAL A 4 11.09 13.27 1.38
N ILE A 5 9.82 12.88 1.26
CA ILE A 5 8.74 13.80 0.84
C ILE A 5 8.59 14.92 1.87
N GLN A 6 8.54 14.58 3.17
CA GLN A 6 8.43 15.58 4.25
C GLN A 6 9.59 16.57 4.22
N ARG A 7 10.83 16.07 4.13
CA ARG A 7 12.02 16.92 4.05
C ARG A 7 11.97 17.87 2.85
N GLU A 8 11.57 17.39 1.67
CA GLU A 8 11.53 18.24 0.48
C GLU A 8 10.39 19.27 0.53
N VAL A 9 9.19 18.85 0.91
CA VAL A 9 7.97 19.68 0.79
C VAL A 9 7.80 20.62 1.98
N VAL A 10 8.21 20.19 3.18
CA VAL A 10 8.10 20.98 4.42
C VAL A 10 9.41 21.73 4.71
N GLU A 11 10.53 21.02 4.84
CA GLU A 11 11.78 21.63 5.32
C GLU A 11 12.50 22.45 4.23
N HIS A 12 12.62 21.90 3.02
CA HIS A 12 13.44 22.50 1.97
C HIS A 12 12.66 23.53 1.12
N ARG A 13 11.44 23.20 0.69
CA ARG A 13 10.64 24.08 -0.17
C ARG A 13 9.59 24.91 0.56
N GLY A 14 9.21 24.53 1.78
CA GLY A 14 8.19 25.22 2.57
C GLY A 14 6.85 25.36 1.84
N TRP A 15 6.50 24.39 1.00
CA TRP A 15 5.26 24.41 0.22
C TRP A 15 4.02 24.16 1.08
N VAL A 16 4.18 23.42 2.17
CA VAL A 16 3.17 23.16 3.20
C VAL A 16 3.85 23.15 4.56
N ASP A 17 3.11 23.45 5.63
CA ASP A 17 3.63 23.29 6.99
C ASP A 17 3.54 21.84 7.50
N GLU A 18 4.16 21.56 8.64
CA GLU A 18 4.17 20.21 9.22
C GLU A 18 2.76 19.69 9.55
N LYS A 19 1.87 20.58 10.01
CA LYS A 19 0.50 20.22 10.35
C LYS A 19 -0.29 19.84 9.10
N GLU A 20 -0.16 20.62 8.03
CA GLU A 20 -0.76 20.33 6.73
C GLU A 20 -0.23 19.03 6.14
N PHE A 21 1.07 18.76 6.26
CA PHE A 21 1.65 17.49 5.84
C PHE A 21 1.03 16.30 6.59
N LEU A 22 0.85 16.42 7.91
CA LEU A 22 0.22 15.39 8.73
C LEU A 22 -1.26 15.19 8.40
N GLU A 23 -2.00 16.26 8.10
CA GLU A 23 -3.39 16.18 7.62
C GLU A 23 -3.46 15.41 6.29
N VAL A 24 -2.59 15.74 5.34
CA VAL A 24 -2.52 15.05 4.05
C VAL A 24 -2.11 13.58 4.23
N LEU A 25 -1.15 13.30 5.11
CA LEU A 25 -0.75 11.93 5.45
C LEU A 25 -1.92 11.15 6.05
N GLY A 26 -2.69 11.75 6.95
CA GLY A 26 -3.88 11.15 7.55
C GLY A 26 -4.94 10.78 6.51
N VAL A 27 -5.24 11.70 5.58
CA VAL A 27 -6.15 11.41 4.47
C VAL A 27 -5.59 10.30 3.57
N SER A 28 -4.29 10.33 3.28
CA SER A 28 -3.63 9.34 2.42
C SER A 28 -3.64 7.91 2.98
N GLN A 29 -3.66 7.77 4.31
CA GLN A 29 -3.75 6.48 5.01
C GLN A 29 -5.18 5.92 5.07
N SER A 30 -6.20 6.75 4.83
CA SER A 30 -7.60 6.31 4.84
C SER A 30 -7.98 5.53 3.59
N GLY A 31 -7.33 5.81 2.45
CA GLY A 31 -7.54 5.11 1.19
C GLY A 31 -6.65 3.86 1.06
N PRO A 32 -7.10 2.82 0.34
CA PRO A 32 -6.24 1.70 -0.01
C PRO A 32 -5.11 2.14 -0.94
N GLY A 33 -3.92 1.55 -0.79
CA GLY A 33 -2.79 1.78 -1.70
C GLY A 33 -1.48 2.10 -0.98
N ALA A 34 -0.49 2.53 -1.77
CA ALA A 34 0.81 2.92 -1.24
C ALA A 34 0.72 4.32 -0.62
N VAL A 35 0.83 4.40 0.71
CA VAL A 35 0.68 5.66 1.47
C VAL A 35 1.54 6.78 0.89
N ALA A 36 2.81 6.50 0.53
CA ALA A 36 3.70 7.51 -0.04
C ALA A 36 3.23 8.08 -1.38
N ILE A 37 2.61 7.26 -2.24
CA ILE A 37 2.08 7.69 -3.55
C ILE A 37 0.84 8.56 -3.33
N ASN A 38 -0.10 8.09 -2.50
CA ASN A 38 -1.31 8.84 -2.17
C ASN A 38 -0.96 10.21 -1.56
N THR A 39 0.02 10.24 -0.64
CA THR A 39 0.52 11.48 -0.05
C THR A 39 1.12 12.43 -1.08
N ALA A 40 1.94 11.95 -2.01
CA ALA A 40 2.50 12.79 -3.07
C ALA A 40 1.40 13.39 -3.98
N ILE A 41 0.43 12.59 -4.39
CA ILE A 41 -0.69 13.02 -5.26
C ILE A 41 -1.55 14.09 -4.57
N TYR A 42 -1.84 13.89 -3.29
CA TYR A 42 -2.69 14.78 -2.51
C TYR A 42 -1.94 16.06 -2.08
N LEU A 43 -0.63 15.97 -1.83
CA LEU A 43 0.24 17.15 -1.69
C LEU A 43 0.26 17.96 -3.00
N GLY A 44 0.38 17.30 -4.15
CA GLY A 44 0.29 17.97 -5.45
C GLY A 44 -1.03 18.74 -5.61
N TYR A 45 -2.14 18.13 -5.18
CA TYR A 45 -3.44 18.80 -5.13
C TYR A 45 -3.47 20.00 -4.16
N LYS A 46 -2.89 19.87 -2.97
CA LYS A 46 -2.84 20.95 -1.98
C LYS A 46 -2.04 22.16 -2.49
N ILE A 47 -0.94 21.93 -3.21
CA ILE A 47 -0.03 23.00 -3.65
C ILE A 47 -0.56 23.73 -4.90
N HIS A 48 -1.07 23.00 -5.90
CA HIS A 48 -1.45 23.58 -7.21
C HIS A 48 -2.80 23.06 -7.75
N GLY A 49 -3.66 22.50 -6.90
CA GLY A 49 -4.95 21.94 -7.32
C GLY A 49 -4.79 20.76 -8.28
N ILE A 50 -5.77 20.58 -9.17
CA ILE A 50 -5.81 19.47 -10.13
C ILE A 50 -4.51 19.36 -10.96
N PRO A 51 -3.96 20.45 -11.54
CA PRO A 51 -2.69 20.38 -12.28
C PRO A 51 -1.52 19.85 -11.44
N GLY A 52 -1.42 20.27 -10.18
CA GLY A 52 -0.38 19.78 -9.27
C GLY A 52 -0.53 18.29 -8.95
N SER A 53 -1.76 17.81 -8.81
CA SER A 53 -2.04 16.39 -8.60
C SER A 53 -1.66 15.52 -9.81
N ILE A 54 -1.95 16.01 -11.03
CA ILE A 54 -1.55 15.35 -12.28
C ILE A 54 -0.02 15.31 -12.39
N ALA A 55 0.65 16.43 -12.13
CA ALA A 55 2.10 16.51 -12.16
C ALA A 55 2.76 15.57 -11.13
N ALA A 56 2.24 15.51 -9.91
CA ALA A 56 2.71 14.59 -8.88
C ALA A 56 2.50 13.12 -9.29
N THR A 57 1.34 12.80 -9.87
CA THR A 57 1.04 11.44 -10.35
C THR A 57 2.02 11.02 -11.43
N LEU A 58 2.24 11.86 -12.44
CA LEU A 58 3.21 11.59 -13.51
C LEU A 58 4.63 11.51 -12.96
N GLY A 59 5.03 12.42 -12.06
CA GLY A 59 6.36 12.40 -11.44
C GLY A 59 6.65 11.11 -10.67
N VAL A 60 5.64 10.52 -10.02
CA VAL A 60 5.79 9.26 -9.27
C VAL A 60 5.76 8.04 -10.19
N VAL A 61 4.87 8.03 -11.19
CA VAL A 61 4.62 6.86 -12.05
C VAL A 61 5.64 6.76 -13.19
N THR A 62 5.96 7.86 -13.85
CA THR A 62 6.80 7.88 -15.06
C THR A 62 8.18 7.26 -14.86
N PRO A 63 8.95 7.52 -13.78
CA PRO A 63 10.27 6.92 -13.60
C PRO A 63 10.19 5.39 -13.51
N SER A 64 9.26 4.88 -12.71
CA SER A 64 9.05 3.43 -12.55
C SER A 64 8.59 2.79 -13.87
N PHE A 65 7.68 3.46 -14.58
CA PHE A 65 7.18 3.00 -15.87
C PHE A 65 8.29 2.90 -16.93
N LEU A 66 9.14 3.93 -17.04
CA LEU A 66 10.27 3.94 -17.98
C LEU A 66 11.30 2.86 -17.66
N ILE A 67 11.63 2.67 -16.38
CA ILE A 67 12.56 1.63 -15.95
C ILE A 67 12.01 0.23 -16.28
N ILE A 68 10.73 -0.01 -16.00
CA ILE A 68 10.09 -1.30 -16.31
C ILE A 68 10.07 -1.54 -17.82
N LEU A 69 9.75 -0.53 -18.63
CA LEU A 69 9.79 -0.63 -20.09
C LEU A 69 11.20 -0.97 -20.60
N ALA A 70 12.22 -0.26 -20.10
CA ALA A 70 13.61 -0.51 -20.47
C ALA A 70 14.01 -1.96 -20.13
N ILE A 71 13.72 -2.41 -18.90
CA ILE A 71 13.99 -3.79 -18.48
C ILE A 71 13.21 -4.79 -19.35
N ALA A 72 11.92 -4.54 -19.63
CA ALA A 72 11.10 -5.42 -20.44
C ALA A 72 11.67 -5.59 -21.85
N THR A 73 12.13 -4.51 -22.49
CA THR A 73 12.76 -4.58 -23.82
C THR A 73 14.07 -5.39 -23.80
N LEU A 74 14.90 -5.23 -22.77
CA LEU A 74 16.13 -6.02 -22.62
C LEU A 74 15.84 -7.50 -22.35
N LEU A 75 14.77 -7.80 -21.60
CA LEU A 75 14.40 -9.16 -21.24
C LEU A 75 13.86 -9.97 -22.42
N GLN A 76 13.34 -9.33 -23.48
CA GLN A 76 12.85 -10.04 -24.67
C GLN A 76 13.92 -10.96 -25.30
N PHE A 77 15.20 -10.59 -25.21
CA PHE A 77 16.31 -11.41 -25.71
C PHE A 77 16.67 -12.59 -24.78
N VAL A 78 16.31 -12.50 -23.51
CA VAL A 78 16.69 -13.47 -22.45
C VAL A 78 15.58 -14.49 -22.19
N VAL A 79 14.30 -14.09 -22.33
CA VAL A 79 13.13 -14.92 -22.03
C VAL A 79 13.08 -16.20 -22.87
N TYR A 80 13.54 -16.15 -24.12
CA TYR A 80 13.58 -17.33 -25.00
C TYR A 80 14.78 -18.25 -24.76
N HIS A 81 15.77 -17.80 -24.00
CA HIS A 81 16.94 -18.61 -23.65
C HIS A 81 16.62 -19.53 -22.45
N PRO A 82 17.08 -20.80 -22.41
CA PRO A 82 16.82 -21.72 -21.30
C PRO A 82 17.17 -21.16 -19.91
N VAL A 83 18.25 -20.36 -19.84
CA VAL A 83 18.67 -19.66 -18.62
C VAL A 83 17.64 -18.64 -18.14
N GLY A 84 17.02 -17.88 -19.05
CA GLY A 84 15.96 -16.93 -18.71
C GLY A 84 14.72 -17.62 -18.17
N GLN A 85 14.31 -18.73 -18.80
CA GLN A 85 13.17 -19.52 -18.33
C GLN A 85 13.41 -20.08 -16.92
N GLY A 86 14.62 -20.58 -16.64
CA GLY A 86 15.01 -21.03 -15.30
C GLY A 86 14.95 -19.91 -14.25
N PHE A 87 15.40 -18.71 -14.61
CA PHE A 87 15.32 -17.54 -13.73
C PHE A 87 13.87 -17.15 -13.39
N PHE A 88 12.99 -17.05 -14.39
CA PHE A 88 11.56 -16.75 -14.14
C PHE A 88 10.85 -17.87 -13.37
N ALA A 89 11.23 -19.12 -13.61
CA ALA A 89 10.74 -20.25 -12.83
C ALA A 89 11.16 -20.16 -11.35
N GLY A 90 12.35 -19.62 -11.05
CA GLY A 90 12.83 -19.37 -9.69
C GLY A 90 12.18 -18.15 -9.01
N ILE A 91 11.85 -17.09 -9.75
CA ILE A 91 11.18 -15.91 -9.18
C ILE A 91 9.79 -16.26 -8.65
N ARG A 92 9.01 -17.08 -9.37
CA ARG A 92 7.63 -17.43 -8.97
C ARG A 92 7.53 -17.95 -7.53
N PRO A 93 8.25 -19.02 -7.12
CA PRO A 93 8.23 -19.49 -5.73
C PRO A 93 8.87 -18.50 -4.75
N ALA A 94 9.85 -17.69 -5.18
CA ALA A 94 10.42 -16.65 -4.31
C ALA A 94 9.38 -15.58 -3.94
N VAL A 95 8.55 -15.15 -4.90
CA VAL A 95 7.43 -14.23 -4.65
C VAL A 95 6.40 -14.85 -3.72
N VAL A 96 6.06 -16.13 -3.90
CA VAL A 96 5.17 -16.86 -2.98
C VAL A 96 5.76 -16.89 -1.57
N GLY A 97 7.05 -17.18 -1.41
CA GLY A 97 7.74 -17.15 -0.13
C GLY A 97 7.72 -15.78 0.53
N LEU A 98 7.91 -14.70 -0.25
CA LEU A 98 7.79 -13.33 0.23
C LEU A 98 6.37 -13.03 0.73
N LEU A 99 5.34 -13.41 -0.03
CA LEU A 99 3.94 -13.24 0.36
C LEU A 99 3.64 -14.01 1.66
N ILE A 100 4.07 -15.26 1.78
CA ILE A 100 3.94 -16.07 3.00
C ILE A 100 4.62 -15.37 4.18
N SER A 101 5.82 -14.83 4.00
CA SER A 101 6.54 -14.10 5.06
C SER A 101 5.74 -12.91 5.57
N VAL A 102 5.20 -12.09 4.65
CA VAL A 102 4.33 -10.96 5.00
C VAL A 102 3.08 -11.45 5.72
N THR A 103 2.43 -12.49 5.21
CA THR A 103 1.23 -13.09 5.83
C THR A 103 1.50 -13.59 7.24
N ILE A 104 2.60 -14.33 7.47
CA ILE A 104 2.99 -14.82 8.80
C ILE A 104 3.25 -13.64 9.75
N ASN A 105 3.94 -12.60 9.28
CA ASN A 105 4.20 -11.42 10.10
C ASN A 105 2.92 -10.68 10.48
N MET A 106 1.91 -10.63 9.59
CA MET A 106 0.59 -10.08 9.91
C MET A 106 -0.20 -11.01 10.86
N PHE A 107 -0.13 -12.32 10.64
CA PHE A 107 -0.80 -13.31 11.47
C PHE A 107 -0.31 -13.28 12.91
N LYS A 108 1.00 -13.14 13.13
CA LYS A 108 1.61 -12.99 14.47
C LYS A 108 1.13 -11.76 15.23
N LYS A 109 0.63 -10.73 14.53
CA LYS A 109 0.09 -9.50 15.12
C LYS A 109 -1.40 -9.58 15.44
N LEU A 110 -2.05 -10.73 15.18
CA LEU A 110 -3.45 -10.92 15.52
C LEU A 110 -3.60 -11.09 17.03
N GLU A 111 -4.04 -10.03 17.69
CA GLU A 111 -4.34 -10.02 19.12
C GLU A 111 -5.85 -9.87 19.36
N GLY A 112 -6.38 -10.62 20.33
CA GLY A 112 -7.76 -10.57 20.76
C GLY A 112 -8.74 -11.48 19.99
N ILE A 113 -9.84 -11.81 20.67
CA ILE A 113 -10.86 -12.76 20.18
C ILE A 113 -11.55 -12.27 18.89
N HIS A 114 -11.77 -10.96 18.75
CA HIS A 114 -12.41 -10.39 17.57
C HIS A 114 -11.54 -10.47 16.31
N SER A 115 -10.23 -10.28 16.45
CA SER A 115 -9.27 -10.39 15.34
C SER A 115 -9.20 -11.83 14.81
N TRP A 116 -9.19 -12.80 15.72
CA TRP A 116 -9.26 -14.22 15.38
C TRP A 116 -10.59 -14.61 14.73
N PHE A 117 -11.71 -14.10 15.24
CA PHE A 117 -13.03 -14.33 14.65
C PHE A 117 -13.11 -13.81 13.21
N LEU A 118 -12.65 -12.57 12.96
CA LEU A 118 -12.61 -11.99 11.62
C LEU A 118 -11.70 -12.76 10.67
N PHE A 119 -10.54 -13.23 11.14
CA PHE A 119 -9.63 -14.04 10.35
C PHE A 119 -10.29 -15.35 9.89
N PHE A 120 -10.88 -16.10 10.81
CA PHE A 120 -11.55 -17.35 10.45
C PHE A 120 -12.77 -17.13 9.56
N LEU A 121 -13.58 -16.10 9.84
CA LEU A 121 -14.76 -15.79 9.04
C LEU A 121 -14.39 -15.38 7.61
N SER A 122 -13.34 -14.55 7.44
CA SER A 122 -12.84 -14.13 6.13
C SER A 122 -12.21 -15.30 5.35
N ALA A 123 -11.42 -16.14 6.02
CA ALA A 123 -10.84 -17.34 5.42
C ALA A 123 -11.95 -18.31 4.95
N LEU A 124 -12.96 -18.55 5.77
CA LEU A 124 -14.09 -19.42 5.43
C LEU A 124 -14.90 -18.87 4.24
N SER A 125 -15.18 -17.55 4.24
CA SER A 125 -15.89 -16.90 3.15
C SER A 125 -15.15 -16.98 1.82
N LEU A 126 -13.82 -16.80 1.82
CA LEU A 126 -13.00 -16.92 0.60
C LEU A 126 -12.99 -18.34 0.05
N ILE A 127 -12.84 -19.34 0.91
CA ILE A 127 -12.70 -20.75 0.50
C ILE A 127 -14.02 -21.31 -0.04
N PHE A 128 -15.15 -21.00 0.62
CA PHE A 128 -16.43 -21.62 0.29
C PHE A 128 -17.32 -20.80 -0.64
N PHE A 129 -17.28 -19.47 -0.54
CA PHE A 129 -18.23 -18.59 -1.24
C PHE A 129 -17.64 -17.87 -2.44
N SER A 130 -16.33 -18.00 -2.71
CA SER A 130 -15.63 -17.27 -3.79
C SER A 130 -15.96 -15.76 -3.78
N THR A 131 -16.20 -15.21 -2.59
CA THR A 131 -16.65 -13.83 -2.43
C THR A 131 -15.56 -12.87 -2.91
N HIS A 132 -15.96 -11.84 -3.65
CA HIS A 132 -15.01 -10.82 -4.09
C HIS A 132 -14.30 -10.19 -2.87
N PRO A 133 -12.95 -10.19 -2.79
CA PRO A 133 -12.21 -9.74 -1.61
C PRO A 133 -12.56 -8.32 -1.16
N ALA A 134 -12.97 -7.45 -2.09
CA ALA A 134 -13.43 -6.09 -1.76
C ALA A 134 -14.59 -6.07 -0.75
N PHE A 135 -15.55 -7.01 -0.84
CA PHE A 135 -16.64 -7.08 0.14
C PHE A 135 -16.14 -7.49 1.52
N ILE A 136 -15.18 -8.43 1.57
CA ILE A 136 -14.58 -8.88 2.83
C ILE A 136 -13.84 -7.73 3.52
N ILE A 137 -13.09 -6.93 2.75
CA ILE A 137 -12.41 -5.74 3.26
C ILE A 137 -13.43 -4.73 3.78
N LEU A 138 -14.51 -4.49 3.03
CA LEU A 138 -15.55 -3.53 3.43
C LEU A 138 -16.26 -3.95 4.73
N PHE A 139 -16.71 -5.21 4.84
CA PHE A 139 -17.40 -5.70 6.04
C PHE A 139 -16.46 -5.80 7.24
N SER A 140 -15.21 -6.21 7.05
CA SER A 140 -14.24 -6.26 8.15
C SER A 140 -13.87 -4.85 8.64
N ALA A 141 -13.77 -3.87 7.74
CA ALA A 141 -13.57 -2.46 8.11
C ALA A 141 -14.77 -1.90 8.90
N LEU A 142 -16.00 -2.18 8.46
CA LEU A 142 -17.22 -1.78 9.18
C LEU A 142 -17.30 -2.41 10.57
N TYR A 143 -17.05 -3.73 10.67
CA TYR A 143 -17.04 -4.44 11.95
C TYR A 143 -15.96 -3.91 12.89
N GLY A 144 -14.74 -3.70 12.38
CA GLY A 144 -13.64 -3.10 13.14
C GLY A 144 -13.96 -1.68 13.61
N GLY A 145 -14.59 -0.86 12.76
CA GLY A 145 -14.99 0.50 13.10
C GLY A 145 -16.03 0.58 14.23
N ILE A 146 -16.95 -0.38 14.32
CA ILE A 146 -18.01 -0.38 15.35
C ILE A 146 -17.50 -0.99 16.67
N PHE A 147 -16.79 -2.11 16.62
CA PHE A 147 -16.42 -2.87 17.82
C PHE A 147 -15.01 -2.60 18.34
N LEU A 148 -14.02 -2.31 17.47
CA LEU A 148 -12.63 -2.06 17.89
C LEU A 148 -12.29 -0.57 18.06
N SER A 149 -13.08 0.37 17.52
CA SER A 149 -12.82 1.81 17.65
C SER A 149 -12.63 2.27 19.10
N LYS A 150 -13.36 1.67 20.06
CA LYS A 150 -13.23 2.00 21.49
C LYS A 150 -11.86 1.63 22.11
N ASN A 151 -11.14 0.67 21.55
CA ASN A 151 -9.81 0.27 22.04
C ASN A 151 -8.65 1.01 21.34
N ILE A 152 -8.85 1.48 20.10
CA ILE A 152 -7.81 2.18 19.32
C ILE A 152 -7.54 3.58 19.89
N VAL A 153 -8.55 4.27 20.43
CA VAL A 153 -8.39 5.58 21.07
C VAL A 153 -7.57 5.50 22.37
N LYS A 154 -7.60 4.35 23.06
CA LYS A 154 -6.91 4.18 24.35
C LYS A 154 -5.39 3.96 24.21
N VAL A 155 -4.92 3.43 23.09
CA VAL A 155 -3.48 3.18 22.83
C VAL A 155 -2.75 4.43 22.33
N ARG A 156 -3.47 5.44 21.85
CA ARG A 156 -2.90 6.68 21.29
C ARG A 156 -2.90 7.85 22.28
N GLY A 157 -3.31 7.60 23.53
CA GLY A 157 -3.39 8.56 24.62
C GLY A 157 -2.48 8.24 25.81
N GLU A 158 -1.52 7.33 25.64
CA GLU A 158 -0.38 7.11 26.55
C GLU A 158 0.93 7.49 25.85
#